data_AF-A0A536VBK5-F1
#
_entry.id   AF-A0A536VBK5-F1
#
_cell.length_a   1.000
_cell.length_b   1.000
_cell.length_c   1.000
_cell.angle_alpha   90.00
_cell.angle_beta   90.00
_cell.angle_gamma   90.00
#
_symmetry.space_group_name_H-M   'P 1'
#
loop_
_entity.id
_entity.type
_entity.pdbx_description
1 polymer ?
#
loop_
_entity_poly.entity_id
_entity_poly.type
_entity_poly.pdbx_seq_one_letter_code
_entity_poly.pdbx_strand_id
1 'polypeptide(L)'
;MDPACRLYGRLVTPRLNGYKYFEKPALQYWITAAAFTAFGQNEWAARLWPGVTGFLGVLLVFWAGNRLFGPPVGLYAAAVAASSAIYASIGHLLTLDMALCVFMSASVFAFAVAQSDPAGDAERRRWMLLAWAAAALAVLSKGLVGIVLPAGAVALYVLIEREWKLLGRLHALGGGLLFLAIAAPWFIAVSLANPEFLRFFFIHEHFERFTTREHGRYQPVWYFVPVLLAGVLPWIVDLFPALGRAWARVPETRFQPRRFLLLWCVVVFAFFSASDSKLGSYILPMFPALALLIGIHLASASARFALAQGVVAALFGITLASASLWASANLPRTLVLLETDLPPELVAGYLPWLTVGGIVLAAAGTASASLCGRRAPAALTLALGGLAWVQIVLSGHDTLAPAFSAYHVVQK
;
A
#
# COMPACT_ATOMS: atom_id res chain seq x y z
N MET A 1 -3.41 1.30 -43.59
CA MET A 1 -2.97 0.73 -42.29
C MET A 1 -4.20 0.24 -41.55
N ASP A 2 -4.23 -1.06 -41.26
CA ASP A 2 -5.32 -1.80 -40.64
C ASP A 2 -5.73 -1.20 -39.26
N PRO A 3 -7.03 -0.91 -39.02
CA PRO A 3 -7.53 -0.46 -37.72
C PRO A 3 -7.11 -1.36 -36.55
N ALA A 4 -7.02 -2.68 -36.75
CA ALA A 4 -6.56 -3.62 -35.73
C ALA A 4 -5.09 -3.39 -35.36
N CYS A 5 -4.26 -3.06 -36.36
CA CYS A 5 -2.85 -2.73 -36.16
C CYS A 5 -2.66 -1.39 -35.41
N ARG A 6 -3.59 -0.43 -35.57
CA ARG A 6 -3.62 0.82 -34.79
C ARG A 6 -4.01 0.57 -33.33
N LEU A 7 -4.96 -0.33 -33.07
CA LEU A 7 -5.39 -0.68 -31.71
C LEU A 7 -4.29 -1.46 -30.96
N TYR A 8 -3.65 -2.42 -31.63
CA TYR A 8 -2.52 -3.18 -31.09
C TYR A 8 -1.33 -2.28 -30.73
N GLY A 9 -0.98 -1.34 -31.61
CA GLY A 9 0.09 -0.37 -31.33
C GLY A 9 -0.20 0.52 -30.11
N ARG A 10 -1.48 0.85 -29.87
CA ARG A 10 -1.92 1.66 -28.72
C ARG A 10 -1.92 0.91 -27.39
N LEU A 11 -2.20 -0.40 -27.40
CA LEU A 11 -2.16 -1.22 -26.18
C LEU A 11 -0.74 -1.62 -25.80
N VAL A 12 0.18 -1.69 -26.77
CA VAL A 12 1.58 -2.07 -26.53
C VAL A 12 2.44 -0.88 -26.12
N THR A 13 2.31 0.28 -26.79
CA THR A 13 3.17 1.46 -26.56
C THR A 13 2.42 2.54 -25.78
N PRO A 14 2.65 2.71 -24.46
CA PRO A 14 1.96 3.73 -23.69
C PRO A 14 2.37 5.13 -24.15
N ARG A 15 1.40 6.05 -24.15
CA ARG A 15 1.61 7.44 -24.52
C ARG A 15 0.94 8.39 -23.54
N LEU A 16 1.58 9.55 -23.34
CA LEU A 16 1.06 10.66 -22.57
C LEU A 16 1.17 11.92 -23.44
N ASN A 17 0.03 12.57 -23.72
CA ASN A 17 -0.04 13.77 -24.56
C ASN A 17 0.66 13.63 -25.94
N GLY A 18 0.56 12.44 -26.55
CA GLY A 18 1.17 12.14 -27.85
C GLY A 18 2.60 11.60 -27.78
N TYR A 19 3.31 11.79 -26.67
CA TYR A 19 4.68 11.31 -26.47
C TYR A 19 4.71 9.88 -25.94
N LYS A 20 5.78 9.13 -26.24
CA LYS A 20 6.01 7.80 -25.64
C LYS A 20 6.22 7.96 -24.13
N TYR A 21 5.50 7.18 -23.33
CA TYR A 21 5.57 7.25 -21.87
C TYR A 21 6.00 5.89 -21.31
N PHE A 22 7.31 5.70 -21.18
CA PHE A 22 7.92 4.43 -20.79
C PHE A 22 8.32 4.36 -19.33
N GLU A 23 7.76 5.21 -18.48
CA GLU A 23 8.10 5.20 -17.05
C GLU A 23 7.44 4.03 -16.31
N LYS A 24 6.31 3.50 -16.81
CA LYS A 24 5.52 2.50 -16.11
C LYS A 24 5.01 1.39 -17.05
N PRO A 25 4.85 0.16 -16.53
CA PRO A 25 4.23 -0.93 -17.28
C PRO A 25 2.74 -0.73 -17.57
N ALA A 26 2.20 -1.55 -18.47
CA ALA A 26 0.89 -1.29 -19.07
C ALA A 26 -0.36 -1.75 -18.30
N LEU A 27 -0.25 -2.56 -17.23
CA LEU A 27 -1.42 -3.20 -16.62
C LEU A 27 -2.48 -2.19 -16.15
N GLN A 28 -2.06 -1.13 -15.47
CA GLN A 28 -2.98 -0.10 -15.01
C GLN A 28 -3.66 0.61 -16.19
N TYR A 29 -2.92 0.90 -17.26
CA TYR A 29 -3.46 1.55 -18.45
C TYR A 29 -4.52 0.71 -19.13
N TRP A 30 -4.30 -0.60 -19.25
CA TRP A 30 -5.28 -1.51 -19.83
C TRP A 30 -6.57 -1.56 -19.02
N ILE A 31 -6.46 -1.63 -17.69
CA ILE A 31 -7.64 -1.72 -16.83
C ILE A 31 -8.41 -0.40 -16.82
N THR A 32 -7.72 0.74 -16.72
CA THR A 32 -8.37 2.05 -16.81
C THR A 32 -9.01 2.27 -18.18
N ALA A 33 -8.36 1.87 -19.27
CA ALA A 33 -8.95 1.95 -20.61
C ALA A 33 -10.21 1.07 -20.75
N ALA A 34 -10.19 -0.13 -20.18
CA ALA A 34 -11.37 -1.00 -20.13
C ALA A 34 -12.50 -0.38 -19.29
N ALA A 35 -12.18 0.21 -18.14
CA ALA A 35 -13.14 0.92 -17.29
C ALA A 35 -13.78 2.10 -18.03
N PHE A 36 -12.99 2.92 -18.73
CA PHE A 36 -13.52 4.01 -19.56
C PHE A 36 -14.39 3.53 -20.71
N THR A 37 -14.08 2.36 -21.29
CA THR A 37 -14.92 1.76 -22.33
C THR A 37 -16.26 1.32 -21.77
N ALA A 38 -16.29 0.77 -20.54
CA ALA A 38 -17.50 0.25 -19.91
C ALA A 38 -18.38 1.34 -19.26
N PHE A 39 -17.77 2.35 -18.64
CA PHE A 39 -18.46 3.32 -17.76
C PHE A 39 -18.32 4.78 -18.21
N GLY A 40 -17.68 5.03 -19.34
CA GLY A 40 -17.35 6.37 -19.82
C GLY A 40 -16.15 6.99 -19.09
N GLN A 41 -15.68 8.12 -19.61
CA GLN A 41 -14.56 8.87 -19.02
C GLN A 41 -15.08 9.80 -17.93
N ASN A 42 -14.68 9.53 -16.69
CA ASN A 42 -14.96 10.34 -15.52
C ASN A 42 -13.99 9.93 -14.39
N GLU A 43 -13.97 10.70 -13.31
CA GLU A 43 -13.03 10.56 -12.20
C GLU A 43 -13.22 9.24 -11.45
N TRP A 44 -14.46 8.79 -11.28
CA TRP A 44 -14.77 7.55 -10.59
C TRP A 44 -14.24 6.35 -11.38
N ALA A 45 -14.50 6.29 -12.69
CA ALA A 45 -14.06 5.23 -13.58
C ALA A 45 -12.53 5.19 -13.68
N ALA A 46 -11.88 6.35 -13.63
CA ALA A 46 -10.42 6.44 -13.59
C ALA A 46 -9.85 5.80 -12.31
N ARG A 47 -10.52 6.01 -11.17
CA ARG A 47 -10.14 5.50 -9.84
C ARG A 47 -10.73 4.13 -9.51
N LEU A 48 -11.48 3.51 -10.43
CA LEU A 48 -12.09 2.18 -10.22
C LEU A 48 -11.03 1.14 -9.85
N TRP A 49 -9.89 1.11 -10.55
CA TRP A 49 -8.86 0.11 -10.31
C TRP A 49 -8.20 0.20 -8.93
N PRO A 50 -7.67 1.36 -8.47
CA PRO A 50 -7.18 1.48 -7.09
C PRO A 50 -8.27 1.21 -6.04
N GLY A 51 -9.52 1.62 -6.28
CA GLY A 51 -10.64 1.34 -5.37
C GLY A 51 -10.93 -0.16 -5.22
N VAL A 52 -11.05 -0.86 -6.35
CA VAL A 52 -11.30 -2.32 -6.37
C VAL A 52 -10.12 -3.08 -5.78
N THR A 53 -8.88 -2.76 -6.16
CA THR A 53 -7.70 -3.43 -5.60
C THR A 53 -7.57 -3.16 -4.11
N GLY A 54 -7.80 -1.93 -3.64
CA GLY A 54 -7.82 -1.59 -2.23
C GLY A 54 -8.82 -2.43 -1.43
N PHE A 55 -10.04 -2.55 -1.92
CA PHE A 55 -11.07 -3.40 -1.30
C PHE A 55 -10.69 -4.90 -1.31
N LEU A 56 -10.24 -5.41 -2.47
CA LEU A 56 -9.78 -6.81 -2.58
C LEU A 56 -8.60 -7.10 -1.66
N GLY A 57 -7.71 -6.13 -1.43
CA GLY A 57 -6.62 -6.27 -0.48
C GLY A 57 -7.07 -6.35 0.97
N VAL A 58 -8.16 -5.66 1.36
CA VAL A 58 -8.78 -5.84 2.70
C VAL A 58 -9.31 -7.27 2.85
N LEU A 59 -9.99 -7.80 1.83
CA LEU A 59 -10.48 -9.18 1.82
C LEU A 59 -9.33 -10.19 1.83
N LEU A 60 -8.25 -9.90 1.12
CA LEU A 60 -7.03 -10.71 1.13
C LEU A 60 -6.39 -10.75 2.51
N VAL A 61 -6.32 -9.61 3.22
CA VAL A 61 -5.83 -9.55 4.61
C VAL A 61 -6.74 -10.32 5.56
N PHE A 62 -8.07 -10.18 5.42
CA PHE A 62 -9.04 -10.97 6.17
C PHE A 62 -8.80 -12.47 6.00
N TRP A 63 -8.74 -12.92 4.75
CA TRP A 63 -8.52 -14.31 4.39
C TRP A 63 -7.16 -14.81 4.91
N ALA A 64 -6.07 -14.08 4.67
CA ALA A 64 -4.72 -14.47 5.06
C ALA A 64 -4.59 -14.55 6.59
N GLY A 65 -5.20 -13.61 7.33
CA GLY A 65 -5.20 -13.63 8.78
C GLY A 65 -5.87 -14.87 9.35
N ASN A 66 -7.05 -15.24 8.83
CA ASN A 66 -7.72 -16.46 9.25
C ASN A 66 -6.98 -17.72 8.78
N ARG A 67 -6.42 -17.72 7.57
CA ARG A 67 -5.74 -18.88 6.99
C ARG A 67 -4.41 -19.20 7.69
N LEU A 68 -3.67 -18.18 8.12
CA LEU A 68 -2.35 -18.31 8.74
C LEU A 68 -2.40 -18.37 10.27
N PHE A 69 -3.38 -17.69 10.89
CA PHE A 69 -3.41 -17.49 12.35
C PHE A 69 -4.74 -17.84 13.01
N GLY A 70 -5.76 -18.21 12.24
CA GLY A 70 -7.09 -18.57 12.73
C GLY A 70 -7.99 -17.37 13.07
N PRO A 71 -9.32 -17.55 13.06
CA PRO A 71 -10.25 -16.54 13.58
C PRO A 71 -10.00 -16.26 15.07
N PRO A 72 -10.18 -15.02 15.55
CA PRO A 72 -10.70 -13.84 14.84
C PRO A 72 -9.61 -12.95 14.19
N VAL A 73 -8.38 -13.41 14.00
CA VAL A 73 -7.25 -12.57 13.55
C VAL A 73 -7.54 -11.87 12.23
N GLY A 74 -8.17 -12.56 11.27
CA GLY A 74 -8.53 -11.97 9.97
C GLY A 74 -9.45 -10.77 10.10
N LEU A 75 -10.43 -10.80 11.01
CA LEU A 75 -11.36 -9.69 11.22
C LEU A 75 -10.62 -8.45 11.73
N TYR A 76 -9.77 -8.62 12.75
CA TYR A 76 -8.99 -7.51 13.30
C TYR A 76 -7.98 -6.96 12.29
N ALA A 77 -7.28 -7.82 11.55
CA ALA A 77 -6.33 -7.39 10.54
C ALA A 77 -7.01 -6.65 9.38
N ALA A 78 -8.17 -7.10 8.93
CA ALA A 78 -8.94 -6.41 7.90
C ALA A 78 -9.44 -5.05 8.38
N ALA A 79 -9.91 -4.95 9.62
CA ALA A 79 -10.29 -3.69 10.23
C ALA A 79 -9.10 -2.71 10.29
N VAL A 80 -7.90 -3.21 10.65
CA VAL A 80 -6.66 -2.41 10.64
C VAL A 80 -6.32 -1.94 9.22
N ALA A 81 -6.30 -2.84 8.24
CA ALA A 81 -5.97 -2.49 6.85
C ALA A 81 -6.96 -1.46 6.28
N ALA A 82 -8.27 -1.67 6.46
CA ALA A 82 -9.32 -0.81 5.94
C ALA A 82 -9.31 0.61 6.55
N SER A 83 -8.79 0.76 7.76
CA SER A 83 -8.78 2.03 8.50
C SER A 83 -7.41 2.66 8.68
N SER A 84 -6.34 2.00 8.21
CA SER A 84 -4.99 2.57 8.16
C SER A 84 -4.97 3.73 7.18
N ALA A 85 -4.58 4.91 7.66
CA ALA A 85 -4.65 6.17 6.90
C ALA A 85 -4.06 6.07 5.48
N ILE A 86 -2.86 5.50 5.34
CA ILE A 86 -2.21 5.40 4.02
C ILE A 86 -2.90 4.39 3.11
N TYR A 87 -3.37 3.26 3.66
CA TYR A 87 -4.01 2.22 2.86
C TYR A 87 -5.38 2.71 2.35
N ALA A 88 -6.19 3.28 3.24
CA ALA A 88 -7.47 3.88 2.88
C ALA A 88 -7.28 5.05 1.88
N SER A 89 -6.26 5.87 2.04
CA SER A 89 -5.97 6.99 1.12
C SER A 89 -5.55 6.52 -0.26
N ILE A 90 -4.53 5.66 -0.36
CA ILE A 90 -4.03 5.20 -1.66
C ILE A 90 -5.07 4.35 -2.40
N GLY A 91 -6.02 3.74 -1.70
CA GLY A 91 -7.15 3.04 -2.31
C GLY A 91 -8.11 3.95 -3.09
N HIS A 92 -8.10 5.26 -2.83
CA HIS A 92 -8.96 6.23 -3.52
C HIS A 92 -8.20 7.18 -4.44
N LEU A 93 -6.87 7.14 -4.42
CA LEU A 93 -6.02 7.95 -5.29
C LEU A 93 -5.61 7.19 -6.54
N LEU A 94 -5.67 7.87 -7.70
CA LEU A 94 -5.26 7.31 -8.99
C LEU A 94 -3.73 7.17 -9.06
N THR A 95 -3.23 6.09 -8.48
CA THR A 95 -1.80 5.73 -8.47
C THR A 95 -1.63 4.25 -8.79
N LEU A 96 -0.41 3.86 -9.14
CA LEU A 96 -0.06 2.46 -9.40
C LEU A 96 0.19 1.67 -8.10
N ASP A 97 0.24 2.37 -6.97
CA ASP A 97 0.76 1.84 -5.71
C ASP A 97 -0.21 0.87 -5.04
N MET A 98 -1.52 1.10 -5.17
CA MET A 98 -2.50 0.19 -4.56
C MET A 98 -2.47 -1.20 -5.21
N ALA A 99 -2.52 -1.27 -6.54
CA ALA A 99 -2.47 -2.53 -7.26
C ALA A 99 -1.15 -3.28 -6.99
N LEU A 100 -0.03 -2.55 -7.02
CA LEU A 100 1.28 -3.11 -6.63
C LEU A 100 1.24 -3.70 -5.21
N CYS A 101 0.75 -2.93 -4.23
CA CYS A 101 0.65 -3.36 -2.83
C CYS A 101 -0.13 -4.68 -2.71
N VAL A 102 -1.27 -4.78 -3.39
CA VAL A 102 -2.16 -5.94 -3.30
C VAL A 102 -1.57 -7.17 -4.00
N PHE A 103 -0.98 -7.02 -5.18
CA PHE A 103 -0.31 -8.13 -5.87
C PHE A 103 0.92 -8.62 -5.11
N MET A 104 1.73 -7.72 -4.54
CA MET A 104 2.85 -8.11 -3.70
C MET A 104 2.38 -8.80 -2.42
N SER A 105 1.31 -8.31 -1.79
CA SER A 105 0.71 -8.94 -0.61
C SER A 105 0.18 -10.34 -0.95
N ALA A 106 -0.49 -10.50 -2.10
CA ALA A 106 -0.93 -11.81 -2.57
C ALA A 106 0.25 -12.75 -2.78
N SER A 107 1.36 -12.25 -3.35
CA SER A 107 2.59 -13.03 -3.49
C SER A 107 3.17 -13.47 -2.14
N VAL A 108 3.32 -12.53 -1.20
CA VAL A 108 3.92 -12.76 0.12
C VAL A 108 3.03 -13.68 0.97
N PHE A 109 1.71 -13.50 0.95
CA PHE A 109 0.78 -14.32 1.71
C PHE A 109 0.64 -15.71 1.11
N ALA A 110 0.57 -15.83 -0.22
CA ALA A 110 0.55 -17.14 -0.88
C ALA A 110 1.84 -17.92 -0.58
N PHE A 111 3.00 -17.26 -0.61
CA PHE A 111 4.25 -17.87 -0.13
C PHE A 111 4.15 -18.32 1.33
N ALA A 112 3.68 -17.46 2.24
CA ALA A 112 3.55 -17.81 3.65
C ALA A 112 2.65 -19.04 3.86
N VAL A 113 1.51 -19.09 3.17
CA VAL A 113 0.58 -20.25 3.21
C VAL A 113 1.23 -21.50 2.63
N ALA A 114 1.97 -21.38 1.52
CA ALA A 114 2.67 -22.51 0.90
C ALA A 114 3.73 -23.14 1.83
N GLN A 115 4.33 -22.35 2.73
CA GLN A 115 5.36 -22.82 3.64
C GLN A 115 4.84 -23.22 5.02
N SER A 116 3.58 -22.93 5.37
CA SER A 116 2.97 -23.31 6.65
C SER A 116 2.70 -24.83 6.75
N ASP A 117 2.97 -25.41 7.93
CA ASP A 117 2.87 -26.84 8.22
C ASP A 117 1.42 -27.26 8.59
N PRO A 118 0.50 -27.25 7.60
CA PRO A 118 -0.03 -28.53 7.15
C PRO A 118 -0.13 -28.65 5.60
N ALA A 119 0.51 -27.76 4.84
CA ALA A 119 0.34 -27.74 3.39
C ALA A 119 0.95 -28.99 2.73
N GLY A 120 0.08 -29.89 2.23
CA GLY A 120 0.51 -31.00 1.39
C GLY A 120 1.17 -30.49 0.09
N ASP A 121 1.98 -31.33 -0.56
CA ASP A 121 2.78 -30.94 -1.73
C ASP A 121 1.95 -30.32 -2.87
N ALA A 122 0.72 -30.79 -3.09
CA ALA A 122 -0.18 -30.24 -4.10
C ALA A 122 -0.69 -28.84 -3.72
N GLU A 123 -1.04 -28.62 -2.46
CA GLU A 123 -1.46 -27.31 -1.95
C GLU A 123 -0.29 -26.33 -2.02
N ARG A 124 0.90 -26.75 -1.54
CA ARG A 124 2.13 -25.95 -1.63
C ARG A 124 2.42 -25.51 -3.07
N ARG A 125 2.32 -26.42 -4.03
CA ARG A 125 2.51 -26.11 -5.45
C ARG A 125 1.53 -25.04 -5.93
N ARG A 126 0.23 -25.18 -5.61
CA ARG A 126 -0.81 -24.22 -6.02
C ARG A 126 -0.53 -22.82 -5.46
N TRP A 127 -0.22 -22.73 -4.17
CA TRP A 127 0.09 -21.45 -3.54
C TRP A 127 1.39 -20.84 -4.04
N MET A 128 2.42 -21.65 -4.32
CA MET A 128 3.62 -21.13 -4.98
C MET A 128 3.33 -20.62 -6.39
N LEU A 129 2.55 -21.34 -7.20
CA LEU A 129 2.14 -20.84 -8.52
C LEU A 129 1.36 -19.52 -8.42
N LEU A 130 0.47 -19.39 -7.43
CA LEU A 130 -0.20 -18.12 -7.16
C LEU A 130 0.79 -17.03 -6.76
N ALA A 131 1.80 -17.36 -5.93
CA ALA A 131 2.81 -16.40 -5.52
C ALA A 131 3.59 -15.85 -6.74
N TRP A 132 4.02 -16.74 -7.63
CA TRP A 132 4.68 -16.36 -8.89
C TRP A 132 3.78 -15.55 -9.82
N ALA A 133 2.53 -15.95 -10.00
CA ALA A 133 1.57 -15.20 -10.82
C ALA A 133 1.29 -13.80 -10.26
N ALA A 134 1.12 -13.69 -8.94
CA ALA A 134 0.90 -12.41 -8.27
C ALA A 134 2.14 -11.50 -8.39
N ALA A 135 3.35 -12.03 -8.23
CA ALA A 135 4.58 -11.27 -8.46
C ALA A 135 4.71 -10.81 -9.92
N ALA A 136 4.27 -11.61 -10.91
CA ALA A 136 4.25 -11.20 -12.31
C ALA A 136 3.29 -10.03 -12.57
N LEU A 137 2.10 -10.05 -11.96
CA LEU A 137 1.14 -8.95 -12.03
C LEU A 137 1.63 -7.69 -11.30
N ALA A 138 2.36 -7.85 -10.19
CA ALA A 138 3.05 -6.76 -9.51
C ALA A 138 4.11 -6.12 -10.43
N VAL A 139 4.88 -6.94 -11.15
CA VAL A 139 5.87 -6.45 -12.14
C VAL A 139 5.19 -5.75 -13.32
N LEU A 140 4.06 -6.26 -13.81
CA LEU A 140 3.25 -5.59 -14.82
C LEU A 140 2.51 -4.34 -14.32
N SER A 141 2.51 -4.08 -13.02
CA SER A 141 1.96 -2.85 -12.44
C SER A 141 3.03 -1.76 -12.31
N LYS A 142 4.19 -2.08 -11.73
CA LYS A 142 5.20 -1.05 -11.38
C LYS A 142 6.67 -1.47 -11.57
N GLY A 143 6.93 -2.52 -12.35
CA GLY A 143 8.29 -2.93 -12.70
C GLY A 143 8.94 -3.87 -11.69
N LEU A 144 10.27 -3.99 -11.76
CA LEU A 144 11.04 -5.06 -11.10
C LEU A 144 10.85 -5.12 -9.58
N VAL A 145 10.48 -4.01 -8.94
CA VAL A 145 10.18 -3.95 -7.51
C VAL A 145 9.17 -5.03 -7.10
N GLY A 146 8.22 -5.37 -7.98
CA GLY A 146 7.17 -6.37 -7.76
C GLY A 146 7.67 -7.79 -7.49
N ILE A 147 8.88 -8.14 -7.95
CA ILE A 147 9.54 -9.43 -7.66
C ILE A 147 10.75 -9.28 -6.74
N VAL A 148 11.48 -8.16 -6.83
CA VAL A 148 12.69 -7.91 -6.03
C VAL A 148 12.38 -7.89 -4.54
N LEU A 149 11.32 -7.19 -4.10
CA LEU A 149 11.03 -7.11 -2.67
C LEU A 149 10.51 -8.45 -2.09
N PRO A 150 9.56 -9.17 -2.73
CA PRO A 150 9.13 -10.46 -2.21
C PRO A 150 10.28 -11.47 -2.18
N ALA A 151 11.10 -11.53 -3.23
CA ALA A 151 12.30 -12.37 -3.26
C ALA A 151 13.30 -11.97 -2.18
N GLY A 152 13.51 -10.67 -1.94
CA GLY A 152 14.36 -10.15 -0.88
C GLY A 152 13.89 -10.58 0.52
N ALA A 153 12.58 -10.57 0.77
CA ALA A 153 12.01 -11.06 2.03
C ALA A 153 12.21 -12.57 2.21
N VAL A 154 12.02 -13.36 1.15
CA VAL A 154 12.31 -14.81 1.17
C VAL A 154 13.79 -15.07 1.43
N ALA A 155 14.68 -14.35 0.73
CA ALA A 155 16.13 -14.49 0.90
C ALA A 155 16.57 -14.13 2.32
N LEU A 156 16.08 -13.00 2.85
CA LEU A 156 16.37 -12.58 4.22
C LEU A 156 15.86 -13.59 5.25
N TYR A 157 14.66 -14.15 5.04
CA TYR A 157 14.11 -15.20 5.90
C TYR A 157 14.95 -16.48 5.87
N VAL A 158 15.34 -16.96 4.68
CA VAL A 158 16.20 -18.14 4.54
C VAL A 158 17.56 -17.92 5.20
N LEU A 159 18.13 -16.73 5.08
CA LEU A 159 19.40 -16.37 5.72
C LEU A 159 19.30 -16.41 7.25
N ILE A 160 18.24 -15.84 7.82
CA ILE A 160 18.03 -15.74 9.27
C ILE A 160 17.65 -17.10 9.88
N GLU A 161 16.73 -17.84 9.27
CA GLU A 161 16.33 -19.17 9.76
C GLU A 161 17.33 -20.27 9.40
N ARG A 162 18.24 -20.02 8.46
CA ARG A 162 19.17 -20.99 7.88
C ARG A 162 18.47 -22.20 7.25
N GLU A 163 17.23 -22.02 6.79
CA GLU A 163 16.36 -23.05 6.24
C GLU A 163 16.48 -23.16 4.70
N TRP A 164 17.69 -23.45 4.20
CA TRP A 164 18.00 -23.51 2.76
C TRP A 164 17.13 -24.48 1.94
N LYS A 165 16.63 -25.54 2.58
CA LYS A 165 15.68 -26.49 1.96
C LYS A 165 14.39 -25.81 1.47
N LEU A 166 14.05 -24.63 2.00
CA LEU A 166 12.92 -23.83 1.55
C LEU A 166 13.04 -23.45 0.06
N LEU A 167 14.25 -23.26 -0.45
CA LEU A 167 14.49 -22.90 -1.86
C LEU A 167 13.97 -23.98 -2.82
N GLY A 168 14.12 -25.25 -2.46
CA GLY A 168 13.55 -26.37 -3.22
C GLY A 168 12.02 -26.41 -3.24
N ARG A 169 11.37 -25.75 -2.26
CA ARG A 169 9.91 -25.65 -2.15
C ARG A 169 9.32 -24.44 -2.89
N LEU A 170 10.14 -23.66 -3.60
CA LEU A 170 9.67 -22.50 -4.37
C LEU A 170 8.97 -22.88 -5.67
N HIS A 171 9.09 -24.13 -6.12
CA HIS A 171 8.62 -24.57 -7.44
C HIS A 171 9.14 -23.66 -8.57
N ALA A 172 10.41 -23.25 -8.49
CA ALA A 172 10.99 -22.16 -9.28
C ALA A 172 10.88 -22.36 -10.80
N LEU A 173 10.99 -23.60 -11.31
CA LEU A 173 10.84 -23.85 -12.75
C LEU A 173 9.40 -23.59 -13.22
N GLY A 174 8.43 -24.31 -12.66
CA GLY A 174 7.02 -24.16 -13.05
C GLY A 174 6.45 -22.77 -12.73
N GLY A 175 6.81 -22.23 -11.57
CA GLY A 175 6.46 -20.87 -11.16
C GLY A 175 7.13 -19.80 -12.02
N GLY A 176 8.42 -19.94 -12.32
CA GLY A 176 9.15 -19.03 -13.18
C GLY A 176 8.62 -19.03 -14.62
N LEU A 177 8.28 -20.20 -15.17
CA LEU A 177 7.63 -20.29 -16.48
C LEU A 177 6.26 -19.59 -16.48
N LEU A 178 5.44 -19.78 -15.44
CA LEU A 178 4.16 -19.07 -15.29
C LEU A 178 4.36 -17.55 -15.15
N PHE A 179 5.34 -17.12 -14.36
CA PHE A 179 5.70 -15.72 -14.21
C PHE A 179 6.06 -15.09 -15.56
N LEU A 180 6.93 -15.76 -16.32
CA LEU A 180 7.35 -15.31 -17.65
C LEU A 180 6.18 -15.28 -18.62
N ALA A 181 5.32 -16.30 -18.60
CA ALA A 181 4.12 -16.34 -19.45
C ALA A 181 3.16 -15.16 -19.19
N ILE A 182 3.12 -14.64 -17.96
CA ILE A 182 2.29 -13.48 -17.60
C ILE A 182 3.02 -12.17 -17.94
N ALA A 183 4.24 -11.98 -17.45
CA ALA A 183 4.92 -10.69 -17.52
C ALA A 183 5.63 -10.45 -18.86
N ALA A 184 6.35 -11.44 -19.39
CA ALA A 184 7.22 -11.26 -20.53
C ALA A 184 6.52 -10.81 -21.83
N PRO A 185 5.29 -11.23 -22.18
CA PRO A 185 4.68 -10.88 -23.46
C PRO A 185 4.64 -9.38 -23.73
N TRP A 186 4.26 -8.57 -22.74
CA TRP A 186 4.21 -7.12 -22.92
C TRP A 186 5.61 -6.52 -23.04
N PHE A 187 6.55 -6.89 -22.17
CA PHE A 187 7.92 -6.41 -22.21
C PHE A 187 8.61 -6.75 -23.54
N ILE A 188 8.37 -7.94 -24.08
CA ILE A 188 8.88 -8.34 -25.40
C ILE A 188 8.23 -7.49 -26.48
N ALA A 189 6.89 -7.40 -26.50
CA ALA A 189 6.17 -6.66 -27.54
C ALA A 189 6.55 -5.17 -27.58
N VAL A 190 6.64 -4.50 -26.43
CA VAL A 190 6.99 -3.07 -26.37
C VAL A 190 8.45 -2.83 -26.76
N SER A 191 9.35 -3.75 -26.44
CA SER A 191 10.77 -3.66 -26.80
C SER A 191 11.01 -3.88 -28.29
N LEU A 192 10.29 -4.83 -28.91
CA LEU A 192 10.33 -5.03 -30.36
C LEU A 192 9.77 -3.82 -31.11
N ALA A 193 8.74 -3.17 -30.56
CA ALA A 193 8.16 -1.97 -31.16
C ALA A 193 8.98 -0.70 -30.91
N ASN A 194 9.82 -0.67 -29.85
CA ASN A 194 10.54 0.52 -29.39
C ASN A 194 11.93 0.13 -28.85
N PRO A 195 12.99 0.16 -29.70
CA PRO A 195 14.33 -0.27 -29.31
C PRO A 195 14.92 0.46 -28.09
N GLU A 196 14.50 1.70 -27.84
CA GLU A 196 14.94 2.52 -26.71
C GLU A 196 14.34 2.09 -25.36
N PHE A 197 13.25 1.32 -25.37
CA PHE A 197 12.46 1.01 -24.18
C PHE A 197 13.27 0.31 -23.10
N LEU A 198 14.05 -0.72 -23.45
CA LEU A 198 14.74 -1.55 -22.45
C LEU A 198 15.73 -0.73 -21.62
N ARG A 199 16.54 0.10 -22.28
CA ARG A 199 17.51 0.97 -21.59
C ARG A 199 16.78 1.99 -20.72
N PHE A 200 15.78 2.67 -21.26
CA PHE A 200 15.03 3.67 -20.50
C PHE A 200 14.32 3.04 -19.27
N PHE A 201 13.53 2.00 -19.48
CA PHE A 201 12.75 1.39 -18.42
C PHE A 201 13.62 0.69 -17.37
N PHE A 202 14.59 -0.13 -17.76
CA PHE A 202 15.36 -0.88 -16.77
C PHE A 202 16.50 -0.07 -16.16
N ILE A 203 17.20 0.77 -16.92
CA ILE A 203 18.35 1.53 -16.39
C ILE A 203 17.89 2.83 -15.74
N HIS A 204 17.24 3.71 -16.49
CA HIS A 204 16.87 5.04 -16.00
C HIS A 204 15.81 4.97 -14.89
N GLU A 205 14.73 4.23 -15.13
CA GLU A 205 13.59 4.20 -14.20
C GLU A 205 13.78 3.29 -12.98
N HIS A 206 14.76 2.36 -12.96
CA HIS A 206 15.00 1.49 -11.80
C HIS A 206 16.37 1.73 -11.17
N PHE A 207 17.46 1.53 -11.91
CA PHE A 207 18.81 1.65 -11.34
C PHE A 207 19.14 3.11 -11.02
N GLU A 208 19.12 4.00 -12.02
CA GLU A 208 19.46 5.41 -11.83
C GLU A 208 18.48 6.09 -10.86
N ARG A 209 17.18 5.78 -10.94
CA ARG A 209 16.19 6.26 -9.97
C ARG A 209 16.48 5.86 -8.52
N PHE A 210 17.05 4.68 -8.30
CA PHE A 210 17.38 4.19 -6.96
C PHE A 210 18.70 4.77 -6.43
N THR A 211 19.71 4.90 -7.31
CA THR A 211 21.10 5.26 -6.94
C THR A 211 21.47 6.72 -7.17
N THR A 212 20.59 7.53 -7.76
CA THR A 212 20.88 8.93 -8.10
C THR A 212 19.76 9.85 -7.66
N ARG A 213 20.10 11.14 -7.54
CA ARG A 213 19.16 12.21 -7.15
C ARG A 213 18.47 12.92 -8.31
N GLU A 214 18.67 12.44 -9.54
CA GLU A 214 18.21 13.12 -10.77
C GLU A 214 16.69 13.35 -10.81
N HIS A 215 15.92 12.56 -10.09
CA HIS A 215 14.46 12.64 -10.05
C HIS A 215 13.91 13.75 -9.12
N GLY A 216 14.77 14.53 -8.45
CA GLY A 216 14.36 15.68 -7.63
C GLY A 216 13.52 15.34 -6.39
N ARG A 217 13.49 14.07 -5.99
CA ARG A 217 12.67 13.53 -4.88
C ARG A 217 13.52 13.01 -3.72
N TYR A 218 14.68 13.62 -3.53
CA TYR A 218 15.56 13.26 -2.42
C TYR A 218 14.92 13.63 -1.10
N GLN A 219 15.00 12.70 -0.15
CA GLN A 219 14.49 12.84 1.20
C GLN A 219 15.45 12.07 2.13
N PRO A 220 15.57 12.49 3.40
CA PRO A 220 16.50 11.87 4.36
C PRO A 220 16.15 10.40 4.63
N VAL A 221 17.12 9.62 5.13
CA VAL A 221 16.94 8.18 5.40
C VAL A 221 15.77 7.88 6.36
N TRP A 222 15.48 8.81 7.28
CA TRP A 222 14.38 8.68 8.24
C TRP A 222 13.01 9.10 7.68
N TYR A 223 12.91 9.53 6.41
CA TYR A 223 11.68 10.03 5.78
C TYR A 223 10.47 9.12 5.99
N PHE A 224 10.66 7.80 5.94
CA PHE A 224 9.56 6.85 6.08
C PHE A 224 9.12 6.60 7.53
N VAL A 225 9.85 7.08 8.55
CA VAL A 225 9.43 6.98 9.96
C VAL A 225 8.13 7.75 10.21
N PRO A 226 8.03 9.07 9.95
CA PRO A 226 6.76 9.78 10.12
C PRO A 226 5.67 9.27 9.17
N VAL A 227 6.02 8.84 7.94
CA VAL A 227 5.05 8.25 7.00
C VAL A 227 4.45 6.95 7.54
N LEU A 228 5.25 6.10 8.18
CA LEU A 228 4.76 4.88 8.82
C LEU A 228 3.83 5.19 9.98
N LEU A 229 4.23 6.12 10.87
CA LEU A 229 3.43 6.51 12.04
C LEU A 229 2.11 7.16 11.63
N ALA A 230 2.12 8.07 10.65
CA ALA A 230 0.91 8.65 10.12
C ALA A 230 0.06 7.62 9.37
N GLY A 231 0.70 6.76 8.57
CA GLY A 231 0.03 5.77 7.75
C GLY A 231 -0.69 4.68 8.53
N VAL A 232 -0.19 4.33 9.72
CA VAL A 232 -0.77 3.29 10.58
C VAL A 232 -1.92 3.80 11.44
N LEU A 233 -2.10 5.12 11.55
CA LEU A 233 -3.20 5.71 12.32
C LEU A 233 -4.54 5.09 11.88
N PRO A 234 -5.42 4.72 12.83
CA PRO A 234 -5.31 5.00 14.26
C PRO A 234 -4.43 4.04 15.09
N TRP A 235 -3.85 2.98 14.52
CA TRP A 235 -3.30 1.78 15.19
C TRP A 235 -1.89 1.88 15.81
N ILE A 236 -1.48 3.07 16.25
CA ILE A 236 -0.10 3.31 16.73
C ILE A 236 0.24 2.53 18.01
N VAL A 237 -0.68 2.40 18.98
CA VAL A 237 -0.36 1.76 20.27
C VAL A 237 -0.11 0.26 20.08
N ASP A 238 -0.90 -0.38 19.23
CA ASP A 238 -0.77 -1.81 18.95
C ASP A 238 0.40 -2.14 17.99
N LEU A 239 0.93 -1.17 17.26
CA LEU A 239 2.05 -1.34 16.33
C LEU A 239 3.30 -1.91 17.02
N PHE A 240 3.81 -1.24 18.06
CA PHE A 240 5.10 -1.63 18.65
C PHE A 240 5.08 -3.00 19.34
N PRO A 241 4.06 -3.36 20.14
CA PRO A 241 3.95 -4.69 20.69
C PRO A 241 3.77 -5.77 19.60
N ALA A 242 3.08 -5.45 18.49
CA ALA A 242 2.93 -6.36 17.36
C ALA A 242 4.30 -6.67 16.71
N LEU A 243 5.13 -5.64 16.48
CA LEU A 243 6.48 -5.82 15.95
C LEU A 243 7.36 -6.64 16.90
N GLY A 244 7.35 -6.33 18.20
CA GLY A 244 8.16 -7.03 19.19
C GLY A 244 7.81 -8.52 19.31
N ARG A 245 6.52 -8.86 19.31
CA ARG A 245 6.07 -10.26 19.38
C ARG A 245 6.21 -11.02 18.06
N ALA A 246 6.34 -10.34 16.94
CA ALA A 246 6.51 -11.00 15.64
C ALA A 246 7.84 -11.76 15.53
N TRP A 247 8.84 -11.41 16.36
CA TRP A 247 10.10 -12.14 16.44
C TRP A 247 10.00 -13.45 17.24
N ALA A 248 8.97 -13.63 18.07
CA ALA A 248 8.82 -14.84 18.87
C ALA A 248 8.69 -16.09 17.99
N ARG A 249 9.45 -17.13 18.33
CA ARG A 249 9.43 -18.42 17.62
C ARG A 249 8.31 -19.30 18.19
N VAL A 250 7.59 -20.00 17.32
CA VAL A 250 6.71 -21.10 17.70
C VAL A 250 7.50 -22.41 17.53
N PRO A 251 7.90 -23.11 18.61
CA PRO A 251 8.82 -24.24 18.53
C PRO A 251 8.35 -25.38 17.62
N GLU A 252 7.04 -25.59 17.56
CA GLU A 252 6.40 -26.71 16.85
C GLU A 252 6.27 -26.49 15.33
N THR A 253 6.51 -25.27 14.83
CA THR A 253 6.40 -24.96 13.40
C THR A 253 7.77 -24.76 12.77
N ARG A 254 7.99 -25.34 11.59
CA ARG A 254 9.23 -25.14 10.86
C ARG A 254 9.27 -23.75 10.23
N PHE A 255 8.18 -23.37 9.56
CA PHE A 255 8.01 -22.01 9.06
C PHE A 255 7.47 -21.09 10.17
N GLN A 256 7.99 -19.87 10.23
CA GLN A 256 7.68 -18.86 11.24
C GLN A 256 6.95 -17.69 10.57
N PRO A 257 5.63 -17.79 10.34
CA PRO A 257 4.88 -16.83 9.52
C PRO A 257 4.93 -15.40 10.08
N ARG A 258 4.87 -15.22 11.41
CA ARG A 258 4.95 -13.88 12.04
C ARG A 258 6.28 -13.20 11.74
N ARG A 259 7.38 -13.96 11.87
CA ARG A 259 8.73 -13.47 11.60
C ARG A 259 8.91 -13.17 10.12
N PHE A 260 8.42 -14.03 9.23
CA PHE A 260 8.45 -13.76 7.78
C PHE A 260 7.73 -12.45 7.41
N LEU A 261 6.53 -12.21 7.95
CA LEU A 261 5.79 -10.95 7.73
C LEU A 261 6.55 -9.73 8.27
N LEU A 262 7.22 -9.85 9.42
CA LEU A 262 8.09 -8.80 9.95
C LEU A 262 9.29 -8.56 9.04
N LEU A 263 9.95 -9.60 8.53
CA LEU A 263 11.08 -9.46 7.62
C LEU A 263 10.68 -8.85 6.28
N TRP A 264 9.47 -9.15 5.78
CA TRP A 264 8.88 -8.45 4.64
C TRP A 264 8.75 -6.94 4.92
N CYS A 265 8.18 -6.57 6.08
CA CYS A 265 8.09 -5.18 6.50
C CYS A 265 9.46 -4.50 6.57
N VAL A 266 10.47 -5.18 7.13
CA VAL A 266 11.85 -4.69 7.22
C VAL A 266 12.47 -4.49 5.84
N VAL A 267 12.31 -5.45 4.91
CA VAL A 267 12.85 -5.34 3.55
C VAL A 267 12.24 -4.17 2.81
N VAL A 268 10.91 -4.02 2.83
CA VAL A 268 10.22 -2.89 2.17
C VAL A 268 10.70 -1.56 2.77
N PHE A 269 10.68 -1.44 4.10
CA PHE A 269 11.04 -0.21 4.79
C PHE A 269 12.51 0.17 4.56
N ALA A 270 13.44 -0.77 4.72
CA ALA A 270 14.87 -0.52 4.56
C ALA A 270 15.23 -0.22 3.10
N PHE A 271 14.67 -0.98 2.14
CA PHE A 271 14.92 -0.77 0.72
C PHE A 271 14.53 0.65 0.28
N PHE A 272 13.32 1.10 0.60
CA PHE A 272 12.91 2.45 0.21
C PHE A 272 13.59 3.55 1.03
N SER A 273 13.95 3.29 2.30
CA SER A 273 14.72 4.24 3.10
C SER A 273 16.12 4.48 2.52
N ALA A 274 16.73 3.46 1.90
CA ALA A 274 18.02 3.55 1.23
C ALA A 274 17.96 4.19 -0.18
N SER A 275 16.78 4.29 -0.81
CA SER A 275 16.59 4.86 -2.16
C SER A 275 16.81 6.38 -2.18
N ASP A 276 17.49 6.91 -3.19
CA ASP A 276 17.67 8.36 -3.37
C ASP A 276 16.38 9.08 -3.82
N SER A 277 15.43 8.37 -4.43
CA SER A 277 14.09 8.90 -4.75
C SER A 277 13.04 8.34 -3.78
N LYS A 278 12.33 9.20 -3.05
CA LYS A 278 11.28 8.80 -2.09
C LYS A 278 9.93 9.47 -2.37
N LEU A 279 8.86 8.68 -2.36
CA LEU A 279 7.47 9.15 -2.33
C LEU A 279 6.76 8.45 -1.17
N GLY A 280 5.87 9.16 -0.45
CA GLY A 280 5.22 8.66 0.76
C GLY A 280 4.51 7.30 0.57
N SER A 281 3.94 7.04 -0.60
CA SER A 281 3.26 5.79 -0.92
C SER A 281 4.18 4.58 -1.10
N TYR A 282 5.51 4.75 -1.20
CA TYR A 282 6.41 3.65 -1.55
C TYR A 282 6.44 2.53 -0.50
N ILE A 283 6.27 2.85 0.78
CA ILE A 283 6.22 1.83 1.84
C ILE A 283 4.84 1.15 1.95
N LEU A 284 3.82 1.57 1.18
CA LEU A 284 2.48 0.98 1.21
C LEU A 284 2.46 -0.57 1.18
N PRO A 285 3.29 -1.28 0.38
CA PRO A 285 3.28 -2.74 0.33
C PRO A 285 3.51 -3.46 1.67
N MET A 286 4.10 -2.79 2.67
CA MET A 286 4.27 -3.40 4.00
C MET A 286 2.97 -3.40 4.84
N PHE A 287 2.01 -2.51 4.54
CA PHE A 287 0.85 -2.26 5.40
C PHE A 287 -0.10 -3.46 5.53
N PRO A 288 -0.37 -4.27 4.50
CA PRO A 288 -1.16 -5.49 4.66
C PRO A 288 -0.53 -6.50 5.63
N ALA A 289 0.79 -6.68 5.58
CA ALA A 289 1.50 -7.54 6.53
C ALA A 289 1.52 -6.93 7.94
N LEU A 290 1.70 -5.62 8.04
CA LEU A 290 1.63 -4.89 9.31
C LEU A 290 0.25 -5.04 9.95
N ALA A 291 -0.82 -4.95 9.15
CA ALA A 291 -2.18 -5.15 9.59
C ALA A 291 -2.42 -6.57 10.13
N LEU A 292 -1.83 -7.60 9.52
CA LEU A 292 -1.84 -8.96 10.08
C LEU A 292 -1.15 -9.02 11.45
N LEU A 293 0.04 -8.43 11.59
CA LEU A 293 0.78 -8.43 12.86
C LEU A 293 0.01 -7.70 13.97
N ILE A 294 -0.59 -6.55 13.65
CA ILE A 294 -1.45 -5.79 14.57
C ILE A 294 -2.72 -6.58 14.89
N GLY A 295 -3.36 -7.21 13.90
CA GLY A 295 -4.55 -8.04 14.09
C GLY A 295 -4.31 -9.22 15.03
N ILE A 296 -3.12 -9.86 14.96
CA ILE A 296 -2.69 -10.90 15.90
C ILE A 296 -2.62 -10.33 17.32
N HIS A 297 -2.09 -9.11 17.48
CA HIS A 297 -2.06 -8.47 18.80
C HIS A 297 -3.46 -8.21 19.33
N LEU A 298 -4.31 -7.56 18.52
CA LEU A 298 -5.65 -7.14 18.92
C LEU A 298 -6.52 -8.32 19.36
N ALA A 299 -6.37 -9.48 18.71
CA ALA A 299 -7.07 -10.71 19.08
C ALA A 299 -6.82 -11.14 20.54
N SER A 300 -5.66 -10.78 21.12
CA SER A 300 -5.29 -11.11 22.50
C SER A 300 -5.02 -9.89 23.40
N ALA A 301 -5.26 -8.67 22.92
CA ALA A 301 -4.91 -7.43 23.64
C ALA A 301 -5.78 -7.23 24.89
N SER A 302 -5.21 -6.73 25.99
CA SER A 302 -5.97 -6.45 27.21
C SER A 302 -6.79 -5.16 27.09
N ALA A 303 -7.76 -4.96 27.99
CA ALA A 303 -8.56 -3.73 28.04
C ALA A 303 -7.68 -2.47 28.17
N ARG A 304 -6.53 -2.56 28.84
CA ARG A 304 -5.56 -1.46 28.95
C ARG A 304 -5.03 -1.02 27.59
N PHE A 305 -4.71 -1.96 26.69
CA PHE A 305 -4.26 -1.62 25.34
C PHE A 305 -5.38 -0.99 24.53
N ALA A 306 -6.59 -1.56 24.57
CA ALA A 306 -7.75 -0.96 23.91
C ALA A 306 -8.07 0.46 24.39
N LEU A 307 -7.93 0.71 25.71
CA LEU A 307 -8.08 2.03 26.30
C LEU A 307 -7.00 3.00 25.79
N ALA A 308 -5.73 2.63 25.89
CA ALA A 308 -4.61 3.46 25.46
C ALA A 308 -4.70 3.78 23.96
N GLN A 309 -5.05 2.79 23.15
CA GLN A 309 -5.28 2.91 21.71
C GLN A 309 -6.41 3.90 21.39
N GLY A 310 -7.55 3.81 22.08
CA GLY A 310 -8.64 4.78 21.96
C GLY A 310 -8.26 6.19 22.40
N VAL A 311 -7.56 6.33 23.54
CA VAL A 311 -7.10 7.63 24.06
C VAL A 311 -6.09 8.29 23.13
N VAL A 312 -5.10 7.55 22.62
CA VAL A 312 -4.11 8.10 21.68
C VAL A 312 -4.78 8.56 20.38
N ALA A 313 -5.71 7.78 19.84
CA ALA A 313 -6.50 8.20 18.69
C ALA A 313 -7.34 9.45 19.00
N ALA A 314 -7.94 9.52 20.20
CA ALA A 314 -8.72 10.67 20.62
C ALA A 314 -7.89 11.95 20.71
N LEU A 315 -6.73 11.86 21.35
CA LEU A 315 -5.78 12.96 21.49
C LEU A 315 -5.27 13.43 20.12
N PHE A 316 -4.94 12.51 19.21
CA PHE A 316 -4.54 12.87 17.86
C PHE A 316 -5.65 13.61 17.10
N GLY A 317 -6.89 13.12 17.20
CA GLY A 317 -8.06 13.78 16.62
C GLY A 317 -8.27 15.19 17.17
N ILE A 318 -8.15 15.37 18.49
CA ILE A 318 -8.23 16.67 19.16
C ILE A 318 -7.11 17.58 18.67
N THR A 319 -5.86 17.11 18.64
CA THR A 319 -4.72 17.89 18.16
C THR A 319 -4.91 18.34 16.72
N LEU A 320 -5.37 17.45 15.83
CA LEU A 320 -5.64 17.79 14.42
C LEU A 320 -6.74 18.86 14.31
N ALA A 321 -7.85 18.70 15.03
CA ALA A 321 -8.94 19.65 15.02
C ALA A 321 -8.53 21.01 15.58
N SER A 322 -7.84 21.04 16.73
CA SER A 322 -7.36 22.28 17.35
C SER A 322 -6.30 22.99 16.50
N ALA A 323 -5.36 22.24 15.91
CA ALA A 323 -4.36 22.80 15.01
C ALA A 323 -5.00 23.41 13.75
N SER A 324 -6.00 22.74 13.19
CA SER A 324 -6.73 23.23 12.02
C SER A 324 -7.56 24.49 12.34
N LEU A 325 -8.27 24.52 13.47
CA LEU A 325 -8.99 25.71 13.93
C LEU A 325 -8.06 26.89 14.18
N TRP A 326 -6.91 26.64 14.83
CA TRP A 326 -5.88 27.66 15.03
C TRP A 326 -5.34 28.18 13.69
N ALA A 327 -5.09 27.27 12.74
CA ALA A 327 -4.61 27.60 11.41
C ALA A 327 -5.61 28.46 10.62
N SER A 328 -6.92 28.18 10.75
CA SER A 328 -7.99 28.98 10.15
C SER A 328 -8.05 30.39 10.74
N ALA A 329 -7.89 30.51 12.07
CA ALA A 329 -7.88 31.81 12.75
C ALA A 329 -6.60 32.63 12.47
N ASN A 330 -5.51 31.97 12.05
CA ASN A 330 -4.19 32.59 11.86
C ASN A 330 -3.65 32.37 10.44
N LEU A 331 -4.51 32.36 9.41
CA LEU A 331 -4.15 31.96 8.04
C LEU A 331 -2.85 32.58 7.50
N PRO A 332 -2.57 33.90 7.67
CA PRO A 332 -1.30 34.47 7.19
C PRO A 332 -0.07 33.82 7.83
N ARG A 333 -0.11 33.51 9.14
CA ARG A 333 0.99 32.82 9.83
C ARG A 333 1.08 31.36 9.40
N THR A 334 -0.07 30.71 9.19
CA THR A 334 -0.13 29.33 8.71
C THR A 334 0.57 29.17 7.36
N LEU A 335 0.32 30.08 6.42
CA LEU A 335 0.92 30.02 5.08
C LEU A 335 2.44 30.15 5.14
N VAL A 336 2.95 31.02 6.02
CA VAL A 336 4.40 31.16 6.27
C VAL A 336 4.98 29.88 6.89
N LEU A 337 4.30 29.29 7.87
CA LEU A 337 4.77 28.07 8.54
C LEU A 337 4.74 26.83 7.64
N LEU A 338 3.78 26.76 6.71
CA LEU A 338 3.66 25.65 5.78
C LEU A 338 4.65 25.74 4.61
N GLU A 339 5.32 26.89 4.44
CA GLU A 339 6.20 27.17 3.30
C GLU A 339 5.55 26.79 1.97
N THR A 340 4.25 27.09 1.84
CA THR A 340 3.43 26.61 0.72
C THR A 340 3.16 27.71 -0.29
N ASP A 341 3.30 27.38 -1.57
CA ASP A 341 2.92 28.25 -2.68
C ASP A 341 1.40 28.17 -3.00
N LEU A 342 0.62 27.46 -2.18
CA LEU A 342 -0.82 27.32 -2.38
C LEU A 342 -1.53 28.67 -2.13
N PRO A 343 -2.50 29.05 -3.00
CA PRO A 343 -3.33 30.21 -2.76
C PRO A 343 -4.03 30.14 -1.39
N PRO A 344 -4.09 31.26 -0.63
CA PRO A 344 -4.70 31.31 0.69
C PRO A 344 -6.12 30.73 0.74
N GLU A 345 -6.90 30.93 -0.33
CA GLU A 345 -8.29 30.50 -0.42
C GLU A 345 -8.42 28.97 -0.47
N LEU A 346 -7.48 28.29 -1.12
CA LEU A 346 -7.48 26.82 -1.19
C LEU A 346 -7.11 26.21 0.16
N VAL A 347 -6.12 26.79 0.85
CA VAL A 347 -5.75 26.37 2.21
C VAL A 347 -6.91 26.60 3.16
N ALA A 348 -7.51 27.80 3.14
CA ALA A 348 -8.69 28.12 3.95
C ALA A 348 -9.87 27.18 3.67
N GLY A 349 -10.08 26.79 2.41
CA GLY A 349 -11.13 25.85 2.01
C GLY A 349 -10.88 24.42 2.50
N TYR A 350 -9.63 24.00 2.67
CA TYR A 350 -9.28 22.65 3.13
C TYR A 350 -9.32 22.49 4.66
N LEU A 351 -8.97 23.53 5.41
CA LEU A 351 -8.91 23.47 6.89
C LEU A 351 -10.21 22.97 7.57
N PRO A 352 -11.44 23.35 7.16
CA PRO A 352 -12.66 22.80 7.74
C PRO A 352 -12.75 21.27 7.65
N TRP A 353 -12.25 20.66 6.56
CA TRP A 353 -12.24 19.21 6.39
C TRP A 353 -11.28 18.53 7.37
N LEU A 354 -10.10 19.12 7.59
CA LEU A 354 -9.16 18.65 8.61
C LEU A 354 -9.76 18.76 10.02
N THR A 355 -10.50 19.84 10.30
CA THR A 355 -11.20 20.02 11.57
C THR A 355 -12.25 18.95 11.80
N VAL A 356 -13.14 18.73 10.84
CA VAL A 356 -14.21 17.70 10.94
C VAL A 356 -13.60 16.30 11.02
N GLY A 357 -12.57 16.00 10.22
CA GLY A 357 -11.84 14.73 10.31
C GLY A 357 -11.24 14.50 11.69
N GLY A 358 -10.58 15.52 12.26
CA GLY A 358 -10.05 15.49 13.62
C GLY A 358 -11.13 15.23 14.68
N ILE A 359 -12.28 15.92 14.59
CA ILE A 359 -13.42 15.71 15.50
C ILE A 359 -13.96 14.29 15.41
N VAL A 360 -14.13 13.74 14.20
CA VAL A 360 -14.63 12.38 14.00
C VAL A 360 -13.67 11.35 14.60
N LEU A 361 -12.37 11.51 14.38
CA LEU A 361 -11.35 10.64 14.98
C LEU A 361 -11.33 10.78 16.52
N ALA A 362 -11.49 12.00 17.04
CA ALA A 362 -11.57 12.26 18.48
C ALA A 362 -12.75 11.54 19.13
N ALA A 363 -13.94 11.64 18.51
CA ALA A 363 -15.16 10.98 18.96
C ALA A 363 -15.03 9.45 18.91
N ALA A 364 -14.50 8.91 17.81
CA ALA A 364 -14.28 7.48 17.66
C ALA A 364 -13.25 6.92 18.65
N GLY A 365 -12.16 7.65 18.90
CA GLY A 365 -11.16 7.29 19.90
C GLY A 365 -11.75 7.25 21.31
N THR A 366 -12.55 8.27 21.66
CA THR A 366 -13.24 8.35 22.96
C THR A 366 -14.26 7.22 23.14
N ALA A 367 -15.05 6.92 22.10
CA ALA A 367 -16.00 5.81 22.11
C ALA A 367 -15.29 4.44 22.16
N SER A 368 -14.18 4.27 21.46
CA SER A 368 -13.35 3.06 21.55
C SER A 368 -12.79 2.88 22.96
N ALA A 369 -12.31 3.97 23.58
CA ALA A 369 -11.77 3.97 24.94
C ALA A 369 -12.83 3.59 25.99
N SER A 370 -14.07 4.10 25.87
CA SER A 370 -15.17 3.73 26.77
C SER A 370 -15.60 2.27 26.61
N LEU A 371 -15.39 1.70 25.41
CA LEU A 371 -15.64 0.29 25.10
C LEU A 371 -14.45 -0.63 25.42
N CYS A 372 -13.40 -0.18 26.11
CA CYS A 372 -12.16 -0.94 26.29
C CYS A 372 -12.34 -2.33 26.94
N GLY A 373 -13.39 -2.53 27.74
CA GLY A 373 -13.76 -3.85 28.29
C GLY A 373 -14.29 -4.86 27.24
N ARG A 374 -14.71 -4.37 26.07
CA ARG A 374 -15.28 -5.15 24.95
C ARG A 374 -14.43 -4.97 23.70
N ARG A 375 -13.40 -5.83 23.55
CA ARG A 375 -12.36 -5.71 22.50
C ARG A 375 -12.91 -5.55 21.08
N ALA A 376 -13.86 -6.40 20.67
CA ALA A 376 -14.41 -6.36 19.32
C ALA A 376 -15.17 -5.04 19.03
N PRO A 377 -16.13 -4.60 19.88
CA PRO A 377 -16.73 -3.28 19.76
C PRO A 377 -15.73 -2.13 19.76
N ALA A 378 -14.73 -2.14 20.65
CA ALA A 378 -13.71 -1.08 20.69
C ALA A 378 -12.94 -0.99 19.37
N ALA A 379 -12.40 -2.12 18.88
CA ALA A 379 -11.66 -2.17 17.63
C ALA A 379 -12.53 -1.78 16.42
N LEU A 380 -13.78 -2.23 16.36
CA LEU A 380 -14.68 -1.90 15.24
C LEU A 380 -15.03 -0.40 15.25
N THR A 381 -15.37 0.17 16.40
CA THR A 381 -15.64 1.61 16.55
C THR A 381 -14.44 2.44 16.08
N LEU A 382 -13.23 2.05 16.50
CA LEU A 382 -12.03 2.75 16.10
C LEU A 382 -11.73 2.58 14.60
N ALA A 383 -11.95 1.40 14.03
CA ALA A 383 -11.76 1.14 12.61
C ALA A 383 -12.74 1.97 11.76
N LEU A 384 -14.01 2.01 12.13
CA LEU A 384 -15.03 2.78 11.40
C LEU A 384 -14.75 4.29 11.48
N GLY A 385 -14.40 4.79 12.67
CA GLY A 385 -13.96 6.18 12.83
C GLY A 385 -12.66 6.49 12.08
N GLY A 386 -11.72 5.54 12.12
CA GLY A 386 -10.47 5.50 11.37
C GLY A 386 -10.66 5.65 9.86
N LEU A 387 -11.59 4.90 9.29
CA LEU A 387 -11.95 5.03 7.88
C LEU A 387 -12.66 6.37 7.61
N ALA A 388 -13.62 6.74 8.45
CA ALA A 388 -14.42 7.94 8.26
C ALA A 388 -13.57 9.23 8.26
N TRP A 389 -12.64 9.39 9.20
CA TRP A 389 -11.80 10.59 9.22
C TRP A 389 -10.92 10.70 7.97
N VAL A 390 -10.36 9.57 7.51
CA VAL A 390 -9.57 9.54 6.27
C VAL A 390 -10.42 9.94 5.07
N GLN A 391 -11.64 9.41 4.95
CA GLN A 391 -12.54 9.76 3.85
C GLN A 391 -12.97 11.23 3.88
N ILE A 392 -13.18 11.81 5.07
CA ILE A 392 -13.48 13.23 5.23
C ILE A 392 -12.30 14.08 4.77
N VAL A 393 -11.08 13.76 5.23
CA VAL A 393 -9.87 14.48 4.86
C VAL A 393 -9.59 14.36 3.35
N LEU A 394 -9.77 13.17 2.76
CA LEU A 394 -9.59 12.97 1.32
C LEU A 394 -10.64 13.71 0.48
N SER A 395 -11.90 13.72 0.91
CA SER A 395 -12.94 14.50 0.22
C SER A 395 -12.59 15.99 0.21
N GLY A 396 -11.99 16.48 1.30
CA GLY A 396 -11.49 17.85 1.38
C GLY A 396 -10.37 18.15 0.38
N HIS A 397 -9.57 17.17 -0.03
CA HIS A 397 -8.46 17.39 -0.97
C HIS A 397 -8.93 17.92 -2.32
N ASP A 398 -10.18 17.67 -2.72
CA ASP A 398 -10.74 18.22 -3.96
C ASP A 398 -10.79 19.75 -3.95
N THR A 399 -10.79 20.41 -2.78
CA THR A 399 -10.66 21.87 -2.70
C THR A 399 -9.31 22.36 -3.19
N LEU A 400 -8.28 21.52 -3.17
CA LEU A 400 -6.92 21.84 -3.64
C LEU A 400 -6.74 21.56 -5.13
N ALA A 401 -7.70 20.91 -5.80
CA ALA A 401 -7.61 20.53 -7.21
C ALA A 401 -7.22 21.69 -8.16
N PRO A 402 -7.68 22.94 -7.97
CA PRO A 402 -7.27 24.06 -8.83
C PRO A 402 -5.76 24.32 -8.87
N ALA A 403 -5.01 23.97 -7.82
CA ALA A 403 -3.56 24.16 -7.78
C ALA A 403 -2.78 23.01 -8.44
N PHE A 404 -3.39 21.82 -8.55
CA PHE A 404 -2.70 20.61 -9.01
C PHE A 404 -3.19 20.10 -10.37
N SER A 405 -4.31 20.63 -10.88
CA SER A 405 -4.90 20.19 -12.14
C SER A 405 -4.41 21.03 -13.32
N ALA A 406 -3.75 20.38 -14.27
CA ALA A 406 -3.35 21.00 -15.54
C ALA A 406 -4.56 21.57 -16.31
N TYR A 407 -5.77 21.02 -16.10
CA TYR A 407 -6.99 21.55 -16.71
C TYR A 407 -7.25 23.01 -16.31
N HIS A 408 -7.13 23.33 -15.02
CA HIS A 408 -7.33 24.69 -14.53
C HIS A 408 -6.18 25.63 -14.87
N VAL A 409 -4.96 25.09 -15.03
CA VAL A 409 -3.80 25.86 -15.48
C VAL A 409 -3.92 26.26 -16.95
N VAL A 410 -4.46 25.38 -17.81
CA VAL A 410 -4.63 25.63 -19.26
C VAL A 410 -5.85 26.51 -19.57
N GLN A 411 -6.82 26.59 -18.66
CA GLN A 411 -8.00 27.46 -18.81
C GLN A 411 -7.77 28.91 -18.39
N LYS A 412 -6.66 29.22 -17.72
CA LYS A 412 -6.20 30.58 -17.46
C LYS A 412 -5.32 31.05 -18.60
#